data_AF-A0A1V4AA89-F1
#
_entry.id   AF-A0A1V4AA89-F1
#
_cell.length_a   1.000
_cell.length_b   1.000
_cell.length_c   1.000
_cell.angle_alpha   90.00
_cell.angle_beta   90.00
_cell.angle_gamma   90.00
#
_symmetry.space_group_name_H-M   'P 1'
#
loop_
_entity.id
_entity.type
_entity.pdbx_description
1 polymer ?
#
loop_
_entity_poly.entity_id
_entity_poly.type
_entity_poly.pdbx_seq_one_letter_code
_entity_poly.pdbx_strand_id
1 'polypeptide(L)' 'MATEKQQGIDPFAAMEALRTALAEAGIVLPSLAVDAASPALKLVELGRVRADVAAQLADALRKGGRE' A
#
# COMPACT_ATOMS: atom_id res chain seq x y z
N MET A 1 2.32 22.55 -4.82
CA MET A 1 2.44 22.10 -6.21
C MET A 1 3.17 20.77 -6.20
N ALA A 2 2.44 19.66 -6.18
CA ALA A 2 3.02 18.32 -6.13
C ALA A 2 2.19 17.40 -7.03
N THR A 3 2.24 17.63 -8.34
CA THR A 3 1.50 16.81 -9.32
C THR A 3 2.33 16.40 -10.54
N GLU A 4 3.62 16.72 -10.57
CA GLU A 4 4.42 16.54 -11.80
C GLU A 4 5.29 15.26 -11.82
N LYS A 5 5.45 14.55 -10.69
CA LYS A 5 6.30 13.33 -10.64
C LYS A 5 5.56 11.97 -10.66
N GLN A 6 4.23 11.93 -10.54
CA GLN A 6 3.48 10.66 -10.47
C GLN A 6 2.92 10.16 -11.81
N GLN A 7 3.27 10.81 -12.93
CA GLN A 7 2.74 10.43 -14.25
C GLN A 7 3.17 9.02 -14.70
N GLY A 8 4.25 8.45 -14.16
CA GLY A 8 4.81 7.16 -14.60
C GLY A 8 4.53 5.93 -13.71
N ILE A 9 4.02 6.09 -12.49
CA ILE A 9 3.77 4.92 -11.64
C ILE A 9 2.45 4.28 -12.05
N ASP A 10 2.51 3.00 -12.42
CA ASP A 10 1.34 2.17 -12.66
C ASP A 10 0.73 1.76 -11.31
N PRO A 11 -0.57 2.04 -11.06
CA PRO A 11 -1.17 1.77 -9.77
C PRO A 11 -1.24 0.27 -9.45
N PHE A 12 -1.34 -0.60 -10.46
CA PHE A 12 -1.35 -2.05 -10.25
C PHE A 12 0.04 -2.54 -9.83
N ALA A 13 1.10 -2.08 -10.50
CA ALA A 13 2.47 -2.37 -10.11
C ALA A 13 2.80 -1.87 -8.70
N ALA A 14 2.34 -0.67 -8.34
CA ALA A 14 2.50 -0.14 -6.98
C ALA A 14 1.74 -0.98 -5.94
N MET A 15 0.52 -1.41 -6.26
CA MET A 15 -0.29 -2.27 -5.41
C MET A 15 0.35 -3.65 -5.20
N GLU A 16 0.89 -4.28 -6.26
CA GLU A 16 1.56 -5.57 -6.17
C GLU A 16 2.90 -5.50 -5.42
N ALA A 17 3.66 -4.42 -5.61
CA ALA A 17 4.87 -4.16 -4.83
C ALA A 17 4.53 -4.04 -3.32
N LEU A 18 3.48 -3.29 -2.99
CA LEU A 18 3.00 -3.18 -1.62
C LEU A 18 2.50 -4.53 -1.07
N ARG A 19 1.74 -5.29 -1.86
CA ARG A 19 1.30 -6.65 -1.49
C ARG A 19 2.48 -7.54 -1.13
N THR A 20 3.53 -7.50 -1.94
CA THR A 20 4.75 -8.32 -1.74
C THR A 20 5.45 -7.93 -0.44
N ALA A 21 5.71 -6.64 -0.22
CA ALA A 21 6.36 -6.17 1.00
C ALA A 21 5.56 -6.49 2.27
N LEU A 22 4.23 -6.40 2.20
CA LEU A 22 3.36 -6.82 3.30
C LEU A 22 3.47 -8.33 3.56
N ALA A 23 3.46 -9.15 2.50
CA ALA A 23 3.60 -10.59 2.62
C ALA A 23 4.96 -11.00 3.23
N GLU A 24 6.04 -10.31 2.87
CA GLU A 24 7.38 -10.50 3.48
C GLU A 24 7.37 -10.18 4.99
N ALA A 25 6.56 -9.20 5.40
CA ALA A 25 6.33 -8.87 6.82
C ALA A 25 5.32 -9.81 7.51
N GLY A 26 4.81 -10.85 6.82
CA GLY A 26 3.79 -11.77 7.33
C GLY A 26 2.39 -11.15 7.43
N ILE A 27 2.13 -10.05 6.73
CA ILE A 27 0.87 -9.30 6.73
C ILE A 27 0.12 -9.59 5.42
N VAL A 28 -1.14 -10.00 5.54
CA VAL A 28 -2.03 -10.19 4.38
C VAL A 28 -3.18 -9.20 4.46
N LEU A 29 -3.35 -8.39 3.42
CA LEU A 29 -4.47 -7.45 3.26
C LEU A 29 -5.35 -7.89 2.08
N PRO A 30 -6.45 -8.64 2.33
CA PRO A 30 -7.34 -9.11 1.27
C PRO A 30 -8.07 -7.96 0.55
N SER A 31 -8.26 -6.85 1.26
CA SER A 31 -8.95 -5.66 0.77
C SER A 31 -8.06 -4.74 -0.08
N LEU A 32 -6.77 -5.06 -0.23
CA LEU A 32 -5.84 -4.24 -1.01
C LEU A 32 -6.24 -4.28 -2.48
N ALA A 33 -6.50 -3.11 -3.08
CA ALA A 33 -6.96 -2.97 -4.45
C ALA A 33 -6.44 -1.66 -5.07
N VAL A 34 -6.48 -1.55 -6.40
CA VAL A 34 -6.38 -0.25 -7.06
C VAL A 34 -7.73 0.47 -6.93
N ASP A 35 -7.72 1.78 -6.69
CA ASP A 35 -8.94 2.56 -6.68
C ASP A 35 -9.57 2.60 -8.08
N ALA A 36 -10.80 2.09 -8.18
CA ALA A 36 -11.59 2.13 -9.40
C ALA A 36 -12.47 3.39 -9.48
N ALA A 37 -12.72 4.08 -8.37
CA ALA A 37 -13.61 5.23 -8.33
C ALA A 37 -12.97 6.49 -8.94
N SER A 38 -11.66 6.65 -8.76
CA SER A 38 -10.89 7.82 -9.20
C SER A 38 -9.64 7.42 -9.99
N PRO A 39 -9.78 6.80 -11.18
CA PRO A 39 -8.65 6.26 -11.94
C PRO A 39 -7.62 7.31 -12.34
N ALA A 40 -8.04 8.57 -12.52
CA ALA A 40 -7.15 9.69 -12.82
C ALA A 40 -6.15 10.00 -11.68
N LEU A 41 -6.49 9.64 -10.44
CA LEU A 41 -5.66 9.86 -9.26
C LEU A 41 -4.67 8.71 -8.99
N LYS A 42 -4.83 7.57 -9.67
CA LYS A 42 -3.95 6.39 -9.54
C LYS A 42 -3.74 5.94 -8.09
N LEU A 43 -4.83 5.87 -7.33
CA LEU A 43 -4.77 5.53 -5.91
C LEU A 43 -4.72 4.00 -5.69
N VAL A 44 -4.18 3.60 -4.54
CA VAL A 44 -4.25 2.23 -4.03
C VAL A 44 -5.11 2.24 -2.78
N GLU A 45 -6.22 1.52 -2.83
CA GLU A 45 -7.14 1.32 -1.72
C GLU A 45 -6.57 0.29 -0.75
N LEU A 46 -6.26 0.72 0.47
CA LEU A 46 -5.73 -0.17 1.53
C LEU A 46 -6.85 -0.97 2.24
N GLY A 47 -8.10 -0.51 2.11
CA GLY A 47 -9.28 -1.11 2.69
C GLY A 47 -9.30 -1.09 4.22
N ARG A 48 -10.17 -1.94 4.80
CA ARG A 48 -10.27 -2.14 6.26
C ARG A 48 -9.40 -3.32 6.68
N VAL A 49 -8.71 -3.15 7.79
CA VAL A 49 -7.81 -4.15 8.37
C VAL A 49 -8.23 -4.43 9.81
N ARG A 50 -7.92 -5.62 10.31
CA ARG A 50 -8.14 -5.95 11.73
C ARG A 50 -7.18 -5.14 12.61
N ALA A 51 -7.57 -4.85 13.84
CA ALA A 51 -6.77 -4.05 14.77
C ALA A 51 -5.39 -4.68 15.06
N ASP A 52 -5.32 -6.01 15.17
CA ASP A 52 -4.07 -6.76 15.35
C ASP A 52 -3.11 -6.59 14.15
N VAL A 53 -3.64 -6.71 12.93
CA VAL A 53 -2.89 -6.48 11.69
C VAL A 53 -2.41 -5.02 11.57
N ALA A 54 -3.23 -4.05 11.99
CA ALA A 54 -2.83 -2.64 12.01
C ALA A 54 -1.63 -2.40 12.94
N ALA A 55 -1.62 -3.04 14.11
CA ALA A 55 -0.50 -2.95 15.05
C ALA A 55 0.76 -3.59 14.48
N GLN A 56 0.63 -4.76 13.83
CA GLN A 56 1.74 -5.45 13.16
C GLN A 56 2.31 -4.61 12.00
N LEU A 57 1.45 -3.99 11.20
CA LEU A 57 1.85 -3.08 10.12
C LEU A 57 2.63 -1.88 10.65
N ALA A 58 2.15 -1.25 11.72
CA ALA A 58 2.84 -0.13 12.34
C ALA A 58 4.24 -0.53 12.85
N ASP A 59 4.40 -1.77 13.35
CA ASP A 59 5.70 -2.28 13.77
C ASP A 59 6.64 -2.55 12.60
N ALA A 60 6.14 -3.20 11.53
CA ALA A 60 6.90 -3.46 10.31
C ALA A 60 7.43 -2.15 9.68
N LEU A 61 6.57 -1.12 9.58
CA LEU A 61 6.95 0.19 9.04
C LEU A 61 8.03 0.88 9.89
N ARG A 62 7.95 0.78 11.23
CA ARG A 62 8.98 1.35 12.14
C ARG A 62 10.31 0.62 12.10
N LYS A 63 10.31 -0.64 11.69
CA LYS A 63 11.55 -1.44 11.51
C LYS A 63 12.21 -1.06 10.19
N GLY A 64 11.47 -1.08 9.09
CA GLY A 64 12.01 -0.72 7.76
C GLY A 64 12.42 0.75 7.63
N GLY A 65 11.84 1.68 8.39
CA GLY A 65 12.24 3.10 8.38
C GLY A 65 13.50 3.45 9.19
N ARG A 66 14.14 2.46 9.83
CA ARG A 66 15.37 2.63 10.62
C ARG A 66 16.63 2.08 9.95
N GLU A 67 16.48 1.51 8.75
CA GLU A 67 17.56 1.05 7.88
C GLU A 67 17.77 2.02 6.72
#